data_AF-A0A328DDR1-F1
#
_entry.id   AF-A0A328DDR1-F1
#
_cell.length_a   1.000
_cell.length_b   1.000
_cell.length_c   1.000
_cell.angle_alpha   90.00
_cell.angle_beta   90.00
_cell.angle_gamma   90.00
#
_symmetry.space_group_name_H-M   'P 1'
#
loop_
_entity.id
_entity.type
_entity.pdbx_description
1 polymer ?
#
loop_
_entity_poly.entity_id
_entity_poly.type
_entity_poly.pdbx_seq_one_letter_code
_entity_poly.pdbx_strand_id
1 'polypeptide(L)'
;MEVSREISLFRSQIQNRRFDDATLRILESILVSGDAKSLDQIASALKDFMRRESLCILHETSALRSVDDHLLIVEFLVRVFALIADDESCLALRYEALLLRERKAPTDQNLRVSCIEWLTFAEHSFQNGFCSIARMACEKALSCFDAGSNTVDGQTGDFSKNVHLIEKIKNLKDAASITASSHSVQAQAAKYLKKKPVARNTYQPFPVIEANKGYGSVLFREGIKRRHLRKLQVARSRLPPSQMD
;
A
#
# COMPACT_ATOMS: atom_id res chain seq x y z
N MET A 1 10.44 31.69 -13.04
CA MET A 1 10.21 31.32 -14.46
C MET A 1 10.92 30.02 -14.83
N GLU A 2 12.13 29.78 -14.34
CA GLU A 2 12.95 28.60 -14.65
C GLU A 2 12.31 27.28 -14.17
N VAL A 3 11.89 27.19 -12.91
CA VAL A 3 11.25 25.99 -12.33
C VAL A 3 9.99 25.56 -13.08
N SER A 4 9.16 26.52 -13.52
CA SER A 4 7.93 26.21 -14.30
C SER A 4 8.24 25.59 -15.67
N ARG A 5 9.34 26.03 -16.31
CA ARG A 5 9.83 25.47 -17.56
C ARG A 5 10.37 24.05 -17.34
N GLU A 6 11.11 23.82 -16.27
CA GLU A 6 11.62 22.49 -15.92
C GLU A 6 10.49 21.51 -15.60
N ILE A 7 9.47 21.93 -14.85
CA ILE A 7 8.27 21.12 -14.57
C ILE A 7 7.56 20.73 -15.88
N SER A 8 7.40 21.69 -16.79
CA SER A 8 6.78 21.43 -18.10
C SER A 8 7.62 20.48 -18.95
N LEU A 9 8.94 20.63 -18.90
CA LEU A 9 9.88 19.74 -19.58
C LEU A 9 9.80 18.31 -19.01
N PHE A 10 9.87 18.15 -17.69
CA PHE A 10 9.74 16.86 -17.02
C PHE A 10 8.45 16.14 -17.43
N ARG A 11 7.31 16.84 -17.35
CA ARG A 11 6.01 16.27 -17.76
C ARG A 11 6.03 15.80 -19.21
N SER A 12 6.60 16.60 -20.11
CA SER A 12 6.73 16.23 -21.52
C SER A 12 7.62 15.00 -21.73
N GLN A 13 8.74 14.87 -21.00
CA GLN A 13 9.61 13.68 -21.10
C GLN A 13 8.86 12.41 -20.68
N ILE A 14 8.14 12.46 -19.55
CA ILE A 14 7.34 11.33 -19.04
C ILE A 14 6.23 10.94 -20.03
N GLN A 15 5.51 11.93 -20.56
CA GLN A 15 4.45 11.71 -21.55
C GLN A 15 4.99 11.11 -22.85
N ASN A 16 6.22 11.45 -23.23
CA ASN A 16 6.92 10.86 -24.37
C ASN A 16 7.65 9.54 -24.04
N ARG A 17 7.37 8.94 -22.87
CA ARG A 17 7.94 7.66 -22.42
C ARG A 17 9.47 7.64 -22.37
N ARG A 18 10.07 8.78 -22.07
CA ARG A 18 11.52 8.88 -21.86
C ARG A 18 11.84 8.57 -20.41
N PHE A 19 12.30 7.35 -20.19
CA PHE A 19 12.62 6.78 -18.89
C PHE A 19 14.14 6.65 -18.74
N ASP A 20 14.81 7.79 -18.60
CA ASP A 20 16.27 7.88 -18.53
C ASP A 20 16.75 8.76 -17.37
N ASP A 21 18.05 8.66 -17.07
CA ASP A 21 18.67 9.45 -16.00
C ASP A 21 18.65 10.96 -16.29
N ALA A 22 18.57 11.36 -17.57
CA ALA A 22 18.42 12.78 -17.91
C ALA A 22 17.08 13.33 -17.41
N THR A 23 16.02 12.53 -17.52
CA THR A 23 14.68 12.86 -17.00
C THR A 23 14.66 12.93 -15.47
N LEU A 24 15.39 12.03 -14.79
CA LEU A 24 15.57 12.08 -13.33
C LEU A 24 16.30 13.35 -12.88
N ARG A 25 17.37 13.76 -13.57
CA ARG A 25 18.10 14.99 -13.24
C ARG A 25 17.25 16.25 -13.36
N ILE A 26 16.30 16.29 -14.31
CA ILE A 26 15.35 17.40 -14.40
C ILE A 26 14.48 17.44 -13.14
N LEU A 27 13.99 16.29 -12.68
CA LEU A 27 13.21 16.21 -11.44
C LEU A 27 14.01 16.67 -10.22
N GLU A 28 15.27 16.24 -10.10
CA GLU A 28 16.17 16.68 -9.03
C GLU A 28 16.37 18.21 -9.06
N SER A 29 16.58 18.81 -10.23
CA SER A 29 16.72 20.28 -10.39
C SER A 29 15.47 21.03 -9.89
N ILE A 30 14.28 20.52 -10.22
CA ILE A 30 13.00 21.09 -9.74
C ILE A 30 12.92 21.05 -8.21
N LEU A 31 13.40 19.97 -7.58
CA LEU A 31 13.33 19.79 -6.13
C LEU A 31 14.40 20.57 -5.36
N VAL A 32 15.50 20.99 -6.01
CA VAL A 32 16.56 21.79 -5.38
C VAL A 32 16.30 23.30 -5.47
N SER A 33 15.50 23.74 -6.44
CA SER A 33 15.36 25.15 -6.81
C SER A 33 14.28 25.96 -6.05
N GLY A 34 13.50 25.34 -5.17
CA GLY A 34 12.34 25.96 -4.51
C GLY A 34 12.59 26.45 -3.07
N ASP A 35 11.88 27.51 -2.65
CA ASP A 35 11.67 27.78 -1.22
C ASP A 35 10.80 26.67 -0.61
N ALA A 36 10.94 26.38 0.69
CA ALA A 36 10.27 25.25 1.34
C ALA A 36 8.73 25.22 1.16
N LYS A 37 8.05 26.38 1.17
CA LYS A 37 6.59 26.44 0.98
C LYS A 37 6.18 26.20 -0.47
N SER A 38 6.97 26.73 -1.41
CA SER A 38 6.78 26.47 -2.83
C SER A 38 7.07 25.00 -3.20
N LEU A 39 8.04 24.39 -2.51
CA LEU A 39 8.46 23.01 -2.70
C LEU A 39 7.33 22.03 -2.36
N ASP A 40 6.64 22.22 -1.22
CA ASP A 40 5.55 21.33 -0.82
C ASP A 40 4.40 21.31 -1.85
N GLN A 41 4.08 22.47 -2.42
CA GLN A 41 3.06 22.59 -3.47
C GLN A 41 3.50 21.91 -4.77
N ILE A 42 4.76 22.13 -5.17
CA ILE A 42 5.35 21.50 -6.36
C ILE A 42 5.40 19.98 -6.19
N ALA A 43 5.91 19.49 -5.04
CA ALA A 43 5.98 18.07 -4.72
C ALA A 43 4.58 17.44 -4.73
N SER A 44 3.58 18.08 -4.13
CA SER A 44 2.19 17.60 -4.16
C SER A 44 1.63 17.52 -5.59
N ALA A 45 1.87 18.54 -6.42
CA ALA A 45 1.43 18.55 -7.81
C ALA A 45 2.15 17.50 -8.68
N LEU A 46 3.44 17.23 -8.39
CA LEU A 46 4.21 16.18 -9.04
C LEU A 46 3.73 14.79 -8.62
N LYS A 47 3.42 14.57 -7.33
CA LYS A 47 2.82 13.31 -6.84
C LYS A 47 1.51 13.02 -7.56
N ASP A 48 0.61 13.99 -7.61
CA ASP A 48 -0.68 13.84 -8.29
C ASP A 48 -0.53 13.52 -9.77
N PHE A 49 0.40 14.21 -10.45
CA PHE A 49 0.71 13.93 -11.85
C PHE A 49 1.27 12.52 -12.02
N MET A 50 2.31 12.16 -11.29
CA MET A 50 2.99 10.87 -11.43
C MET A 50 2.11 9.70 -11.03
N ARG A 51 1.25 9.82 -10.01
CA ARG A 51 0.28 8.79 -9.65
C ARG A 51 -0.67 8.47 -10.81
N ARG A 52 -1.14 9.50 -11.53
CA ARG A 52 -2.00 9.28 -12.72
C ARG A 52 -1.21 8.72 -13.89
N GLU A 53 -0.09 9.37 -14.21
CA GLU A 53 0.68 9.05 -15.41
C GLU A 53 1.35 7.66 -15.31
N SER A 54 1.83 7.28 -14.12
CA SER A 54 2.38 5.93 -13.88
C SER A 54 1.35 4.83 -14.12
N LEU A 55 0.07 5.03 -13.76
CA LEU A 55 -0.98 4.07 -14.07
C LEU A 55 -1.19 3.92 -15.58
N CYS A 56 -1.17 5.02 -16.33
CA CYS A 56 -1.24 4.99 -17.79
C CYS A 56 -0.04 4.25 -18.38
N ILE A 57 1.18 4.59 -17.91
CA ILE A 57 2.42 3.94 -18.34
C ILE A 57 2.33 2.42 -18.08
N LEU A 58 2.02 2.01 -16.84
CA LEU A 58 1.94 0.59 -16.48
C LEU A 58 0.88 -0.17 -17.29
N HIS A 59 -0.26 0.46 -17.57
CA HIS A 59 -1.30 -0.14 -18.38
C HIS A 59 -0.83 -0.33 -19.84
N GLU A 60 -0.20 0.68 -20.44
CA GLU A 60 0.40 0.58 -21.78
C GLU A 60 1.52 -0.47 -21.82
N THR A 61 2.36 -0.50 -20.79
CA THR A 61 3.54 -1.36 -20.71
C THR A 61 3.21 -2.77 -20.27
N SER A 62 2.02 -3.03 -19.73
CA SER A 62 1.53 -4.40 -19.47
C SER A 62 1.45 -5.25 -20.75
N ALA A 63 1.40 -4.60 -21.92
CA ALA A 63 1.48 -5.22 -23.23
C ALA A 63 2.92 -5.40 -23.76
N LEU A 64 3.96 -4.96 -23.02
CA LEU A 64 5.35 -5.18 -23.40
C LEU A 64 5.65 -6.67 -23.51
N ARG A 65 6.46 -7.01 -24.51
CA ARG A 65 6.85 -8.40 -24.76
C ARG A 65 8.00 -8.87 -23.87
N SER A 66 8.81 -7.95 -23.34
CA SER A 66 9.94 -8.26 -22.46
C SER A 66 9.68 -7.90 -21.01
N VAL A 67 10.08 -8.79 -20.12
CA VAL A 67 10.09 -8.58 -18.66
C VAL A 67 11.11 -7.51 -18.29
N ASP A 68 12.26 -7.50 -18.97
CA ASP A 68 13.35 -6.58 -18.68
C ASP A 68 12.93 -5.14 -18.96
N ASP A 69 12.24 -4.90 -20.08
CA ASP A 69 11.68 -3.59 -20.41
C ASP A 69 10.70 -3.13 -19.33
N HIS A 70 9.83 -4.03 -18.87
CA HIS A 70 8.88 -3.73 -17.80
C HIS A 70 9.60 -3.42 -16.47
N LEU A 71 10.65 -4.16 -16.13
CA LEU A 71 11.44 -3.92 -14.93
C LEU A 71 12.16 -2.57 -14.98
N LEU A 72 12.78 -2.22 -16.10
CA LEU A 72 13.44 -0.92 -16.29
C LEU A 72 12.47 0.25 -16.08
N ILE A 73 11.24 0.14 -16.60
CA ILE A 73 10.21 1.17 -16.42
C ILE A 73 9.78 1.26 -14.96
N VAL A 74 9.53 0.13 -14.30
CA VAL A 74 9.16 0.12 -12.89
C VAL A 74 10.28 0.68 -12.02
N GLU A 75 11.54 0.33 -12.27
CA GLU A 75 12.70 0.86 -11.55
C GLU A 75 12.83 2.37 -11.72
N PHE A 76 12.65 2.89 -12.94
CA PHE A 76 12.61 4.32 -13.19
C PHE A 76 11.51 5.01 -12.36
N LEU A 77 10.28 4.46 -12.38
CA LEU A 77 9.16 5.02 -11.63
C LEU A 77 9.41 4.97 -10.11
N VAL A 78 10.01 3.89 -9.60
CA VAL A 78 10.42 3.80 -8.19
C VAL A 78 11.35 4.93 -7.81
N ARG A 79 12.34 5.26 -8.65
CA ARG A 79 13.27 6.38 -8.40
C ARG A 79 12.53 7.72 -8.41
N VAL A 80 11.62 7.93 -9.36
CA VAL A 80 10.78 9.14 -9.40
C VAL A 80 9.96 9.31 -8.12
N PHE A 81 9.26 8.27 -7.68
CA PHE A 81 8.43 8.33 -6.47
C PHE A 81 9.26 8.49 -5.19
N ALA A 82 10.46 7.91 -5.15
CA ALA A 82 11.41 8.15 -4.06
C ALA A 82 11.85 9.62 -4.00
N LEU A 83 12.18 10.22 -5.14
CA LEU A 83 12.62 11.63 -5.21
C LEU A 83 11.53 12.60 -4.76
N ILE A 84 10.27 12.37 -5.14
CA ILE A 84 9.15 13.23 -4.72
C ILE A 84 8.58 12.86 -3.34
N ALA A 85 9.21 11.94 -2.60
CA ALA A 85 8.78 11.47 -1.28
C ALA A 85 7.32 10.95 -1.25
N ASP A 86 6.96 10.10 -2.21
CA ASP A 86 5.68 9.37 -2.24
C ASP A 86 5.91 7.90 -1.88
N ASP A 87 6.03 7.64 -0.57
CA ASP A 87 6.41 6.33 -0.04
C ASP A 87 5.42 5.23 -0.43
N GLU A 88 4.12 5.55 -0.47
CA GLU A 88 3.08 4.59 -0.85
C GLU A 88 3.27 4.11 -2.28
N SER A 89 3.41 5.03 -3.24
CA SER A 89 3.58 4.68 -4.65
C SER A 89 4.94 4.03 -4.91
N CYS A 90 5.98 4.50 -4.23
CA CYS A 90 7.33 3.92 -4.28
C CYS A 90 7.32 2.46 -3.80
N LEU A 91 6.74 2.19 -2.62
CA LEU A 91 6.69 0.84 -2.06
C LEU A 91 5.78 -0.09 -2.86
N ALA A 92 4.65 0.41 -3.36
CA ALA A 92 3.78 -0.38 -4.23
C ALA A 92 4.54 -0.87 -5.48
N LEU A 93 5.28 0.01 -6.15
CA LEU A 93 6.05 -0.37 -7.34
C LEU A 93 7.25 -1.25 -7.04
N ARG A 94 7.95 -1.02 -5.91
CA ARG A 94 9.01 -1.93 -5.45
C ARG A 94 8.46 -3.33 -5.22
N TYR A 95 7.28 -3.44 -4.61
CA TYR A 95 6.62 -4.72 -4.39
C TYR A 95 6.29 -5.43 -5.71
N GLU A 96 5.71 -4.71 -6.67
CA GLU A 96 5.42 -5.25 -8.00
C GLU A 96 6.69 -5.70 -8.73
N ALA A 97 7.78 -4.94 -8.66
CA ALA A 97 9.07 -5.34 -9.24
C ALA A 97 9.61 -6.63 -8.62
N LEU A 98 9.53 -6.78 -7.29
CA LEU A 98 9.95 -8.00 -6.59
C LEU A 98 9.09 -9.20 -7.03
N LEU A 99 7.77 -9.05 -7.10
CA LEU A 99 6.87 -10.12 -7.55
C LEU A 99 7.09 -10.51 -9.02
N LEU A 100 7.31 -9.53 -9.89
CA LEU A 100 7.58 -9.78 -11.31
C LEU A 100 8.87 -10.59 -11.48
N ARG A 101 9.92 -10.20 -10.76
CA ARG A 101 11.20 -10.91 -10.70
C ARG A 101 11.04 -12.34 -10.17
N GLU A 102 10.33 -12.54 -9.06
CA GLU A 102 10.04 -13.89 -8.55
C GLU A 102 9.29 -14.78 -9.55
N ARG A 103 8.31 -14.22 -10.27
CA ARG A 103 7.55 -14.97 -11.28
C ARG A 103 8.44 -15.44 -12.43
N LYS A 104 9.52 -14.72 -12.71
CA LYS A 104 10.42 -14.96 -13.85
C LYS A 104 11.73 -15.64 -13.48
N ALA A 105 12.04 -15.70 -12.19
CA ALA A 105 13.18 -16.44 -11.63
C ALA A 105 13.32 -17.89 -12.13
N PRO A 106 12.25 -18.67 -12.40
CA PRO A 106 12.39 -20.02 -12.95
C PRO A 106 12.97 -20.07 -14.38
N THR A 107 12.79 -19.00 -15.16
CA THR A 107 13.29 -18.89 -16.54
C THR A 107 14.61 -18.14 -16.60
N ASP A 108 14.84 -17.19 -15.70
CA ASP A 108 16.09 -16.44 -15.58
C ASP A 108 16.51 -16.29 -14.11
N GLN A 109 17.57 -17.00 -13.73
CA GLN A 109 18.07 -17.00 -12.35
C GLN A 109 18.60 -15.63 -11.90
N ASN A 110 18.98 -14.74 -12.83
CA ASN A 110 19.43 -13.39 -12.49
C ASN A 110 18.31 -12.54 -11.89
N LEU A 111 17.05 -12.91 -12.15
CA LEU A 111 15.87 -12.27 -11.58
C LEU A 111 15.46 -12.85 -10.22
N ARG A 112 16.27 -13.75 -9.63
CA ARG A 112 15.95 -14.30 -8.30
C ARG A 112 16.06 -13.20 -7.25
N VAL A 113 14.95 -12.91 -6.58
CA VAL A 113 14.92 -11.98 -5.45
C VAL A 113 15.58 -12.64 -4.24
N SER A 114 16.51 -11.93 -3.63
CA SER A 114 17.23 -12.40 -2.44
C SER A 114 16.43 -12.20 -1.15
N CYS A 115 16.77 -12.97 -0.12
CA CYS A 115 16.22 -12.78 1.23
C CYS A 115 16.46 -11.36 1.77
N ILE A 116 17.63 -10.78 1.46
CA ILE A 116 18.00 -9.43 1.93
C ILE A 116 17.11 -8.38 1.29
N GLU A 117 16.83 -8.48 -0.02
CA GLU A 117 15.91 -7.57 -0.70
C GLU A 117 14.51 -7.61 -0.09
N TRP A 118 13.98 -8.80 0.19
CA TRP A 118 12.68 -8.94 0.85
C TRP A 118 12.68 -8.37 2.26
N LEU A 119 13.75 -8.57 3.03
CA LEU A 119 13.88 -8.01 4.38
C LEU A 119 13.97 -6.48 4.34
N THR A 120 14.79 -5.89 3.48
CA THR A 120 14.89 -4.44 3.32
C THR A 120 13.54 -3.83 2.94
N PHE A 121 12.81 -4.48 2.01
CA PHE A 121 11.47 -4.06 1.64
C PHE A 121 10.48 -4.17 2.82
N ALA A 122 10.57 -5.23 3.64
CA ALA A 122 9.76 -5.40 4.83
C ALA A 122 10.02 -4.30 5.87
N GLU A 123 11.28 -3.96 6.11
CA GLU A 123 11.69 -2.91 7.05
C GLU A 123 11.14 -1.54 6.61
N HIS A 124 11.30 -1.19 5.33
CA HIS A 124 10.77 0.06 4.80
C HIS A 124 9.24 0.10 4.87
N SER A 125 8.57 -1.01 4.54
CA SER A 125 7.11 -1.12 4.63
C SER A 125 6.61 -0.95 6.06
N PHE A 126 7.33 -1.53 7.04
CA PHE A 126 6.98 -1.43 8.45
C PHE A 126 7.17 -0.01 8.98
N GLN A 127 8.29 0.64 8.65
CA GLN A 127 8.59 2.03 9.02
C GLN A 127 7.54 3.02 8.48
N ASN A 128 6.99 2.73 7.30
CA ASN A 128 5.92 3.52 6.68
C ASN A 128 4.50 3.11 7.14
N GLY A 129 4.38 2.22 8.12
CA GLY A 129 3.09 1.83 8.71
C GLY A 129 2.31 0.75 7.93
N PHE A 130 2.85 0.26 6.81
CA PHE A 130 2.24 -0.80 6.00
C PHE A 130 2.49 -2.20 6.59
N CYS A 131 2.02 -2.41 7.83
CA CYS A 131 2.31 -3.60 8.63
C CYS A 131 1.90 -4.92 7.95
N SER A 132 0.75 -4.94 7.26
CA SER A 132 0.30 -6.15 6.54
C SER A 132 1.23 -6.52 5.39
N ILE A 133 1.76 -5.52 4.68
CA ILE A 133 2.70 -5.71 3.56
C ILE A 133 4.07 -6.12 4.11
N ALA A 134 4.54 -5.46 5.18
CA ALA A 134 5.78 -5.83 5.86
C ALA A 134 5.76 -7.29 6.33
N ARG A 135 4.64 -7.75 6.91
CA ARG A 135 4.44 -9.14 7.33
C ARG A 135 4.57 -10.11 6.15
N MET A 136 3.92 -9.80 5.03
CA MET A 136 3.98 -10.62 3.81
C MET A 136 5.39 -10.67 3.21
N ALA A 137 6.10 -9.54 3.20
CA ALA A 137 7.49 -9.48 2.78
C ALA A 137 8.42 -10.30 3.68
N CYS A 138 8.16 -10.34 5.00
CA CYS A 138 8.88 -11.24 5.91
C CYS A 138 8.61 -12.73 5.59
N GLU A 139 7.37 -13.09 5.23
CA GLU A 139 7.05 -14.47 4.80
C GLU A 139 7.81 -14.84 3.52
N LYS A 140 7.89 -13.91 2.56
CA LYS A 140 8.70 -14.06 1.34
C LYS A 140 10.19 -14.22 1.66
N ALA A 141 10.74 -13.39 2.54
CA ALA A 141 12.13 -13.51 2.98
C ALA A 141 12.44 -14.87 3.64
N LEU A 142 11.54 -15.38 4.49
CA LEU A 142 11.71 -16.70 5.12
C LEU A 142 11.69 -17.84 4.09
N SER A 143 10.84 -17.74 3.06
CA SER A 143 10.74 -18.77 2.01
C SER A 143 12.05 -18.95 1.22
N CYS A 144 12.95 -17.96 1.22
CA CYS A 144 14.27 -18.08 0.62
C CYS A 144 15.13 -19.18 1.26
N PHE A 145 14.91 -19.48 2.55
CA PHE A 145 15.65 -20.52 3.27
C PHE A 145 15.04 -21.92 3.07
N ASP A 146 13.73 -22.00 2.86
CA ASP A 146 13.04 -23.27 2.58
C ASP A 146 13.40 -23.81 1.19
N ALA A 147 13.65 -22.93 0.21
CA ALA A 147 14.06 -23.31 -1.14
C ALA A 147 15.52 -23.82 -1.24
N GLY A 148 16.33 -23.63 -0.19
CA GLY A 148 17.74 -24.03 -0.13
C GLY A 148 18.00 -25.45 0.36
N SER A 149 16.98 -26.18 0.82
CA SER A 149 17.17 -27.56 1.34
C SER A 149 17.21 -28.65 0.27
N ASN A 150 16.84 -28.34 -0.99
CA ASN A 150 16.72 -29.35 -2.06
C ASN A 150 17.77 -29.23 -3.16
N THR A 151 18.72 -28.30 -3.06
CA THR A 151 19.87 -28.24 -3.96
C THR A 151 21.13 -28.42 -3.14
N VAL A 152 21.67 -29.64 -3.18
CA VAL A 152 23.02 -29.95 -2.76
C VAL A 152 23.96 -29.15 -3.67
N ASP A 153 24.36 -27.96 -3.24
CA ASP A 153 25.61 -27.38 -3.71
C ASP A 153 26.33 -26.67 -2.56
N GLY A 154 27.59 -27.06 -2.41
CA GLY A 154 28.42 -26.72 -1.28
C GLY A 154 28.89 -25.28 -1.36
N GLN A 155 28.18 -24.39 -0.67
CA GLN A 155 28.85 -23.25 -0.04
C GLN A 155 28.34 -23.13 1.38
N THR A 156 29.24 -23.47 2.30
CA THR A 156 29.18 -23.22 3.73
C THR A 156 29.22 -21.70 3.98
N GLY A 157 28.23 -20.98 3.45
CA GLY A 157 27.97 -19.59 3.75
C GLY A 157 27.39 -19.49 5.15
N ASP A 158 28.28 -19.57 6.13
CA ASP A 158 28.13 -19.11 7.51
C ASP A 158 26.73 -19.32 8.10
N PHE A 159 26.40 -20.57 8.44
CA PHE A 159 25.12 -20.95 9.06
C PHE A 159 24.71 -20.01 10.21
N SER A 160 25.68 -19.46 10.96
CA SER A 160 25.44 -18.48 12.02
C SER A 160 24.81 -17.18 11.50
N LYS A 161 25.24 -16.66 10.35
CA LYS A 161 24.64 -15.47 9.71
C LYS A 161 23.20 -15.73 9.29
N ASN A 162 22.91 -16.92 8.78
CA ASN A 162 21.54 -17.29 8.42
C ASN A 162 20.64 -17.40 9.65
N VAL A 163 21.13 -17.92 10.77
CA VAL A 163 20.36 -17.97 12.03
C VAL A 163 19.98 -16.58 12.52
N HIS A 164 20.94 -15.65 12.59
CA HIS A 164 20.68 -14.26 12.99
C HIS A 164 19.73 -13.54 12.02
N LEU A 165 19.87 -13.79 10.72
CA LEU A 165 19.00 -13.20 9.71
C LEU A 165 17.55 -13.73 9.82
N ILE A 166 17.38 -15.04 10.02
CA ILE A 166 16.07 -15.67 10.25
C ILE A 166 15.42 -15.10 11.51
N GLU A 167 16.18 -14.96 12.59
CA GLU A 167 15.69 -14.36 13.84
C GLU A 167 15.22 -12.91 13.62
N LYS A 168 16.01 -12.10 12.92
CA LYS A 168 15.65 -10.71 12.56
C LYS A 168 14.34 -10.65 11.77
N ILE A 169 14.18 -11.53 10.78
CA ILE A 169 12.95 -11.59 9.96
C ILE A 169 11.75 -12.00 10.80
N LYS A 170 11.90 -13.00 11.69
CA LYS A 170 10.82 -13.44 12.59
C LYS A 170 10.39 -12.32 13.54
N ASN A 171 11.35 -11.66 14.17
CA ASN A 171 11.09 -10.54 15.07
C ASN A 171 10.33 -9.39 14.38
N LEU A 172 10.74 -9.04 13.15
CA LEU A 172 10.05 -8.02 12.35
C LEU A 172 8.63 -8.46 11.97
N LYS A 173 8.44 -9.72 11.56
CA LYS A 173 7.12 -10.29 11.24
C LYS A 173 6.18 -10.25 12.43
N ASP A 174 6.67 -10.59 13.62
CA ASP A 174 5.90 -10.59 14.85
C ASP A 174 5.54 -9.17 15.26
N ALA A 175 6.48 -8.23 15.20
CA ALA A 175 6.23 -6.80 15.43
C ALA A 175 5.17 -6.24 14.46
N ALA A 176 5.28 -6.56 13.17
CA ALA A 176 4.29 -6.18 12.15
C ALA A 176 2.90 -6.78 12.46
N SER A 177 2.84 -8.03 12.92
CA SER A 177 1.58 -8.71 13.28
C SER A 177 0.93 -8.11 14.53
N ILE A 178 1.73 -7.79 15.56
CA ILE A 178 1.26 -7.12 16.79
C ILE A 178 0.74 -5.72 16.47
N THR A 179 1.43 -4.98 15.61
CA THR A 179 1.03 -3.63 15.23
C THR A 179 -0.25 -3.67 14.40
N ALA A 180 -0.32 -4.51 13.37
CA ALA A 180 -1.52 -4.69 12.55
C ALA A 180 -2.75 -5.09 13.39
N SER A 181 -2.60 -6.02 14.33
CA SER A 181 -3.70 -6.44 15.21
C SER A 181 -4.11 -5.36 16.21
N SER A 182 -3.16 -4.58 16.74
CA SER A 182 -3.42 -3.45 17.63
C SER A 182 -4.17 -2.29 16.97
N HIS A 183 -4.01 -2.16 15.65
CA HIS A 183 -4.74 -1.19 14.82
C HIS A 183 -5.99 -1.77 14.15
N SER A 184 -6.35 -3.03 14.43
CA SER A 184 -7.60 -3.62 13.92
C SER A 184 -8.82 -2.87 14.46
N VAL A 185 -9.89 -2.83 13.66
CA VAL A 185 -11.17 -2.20 14.05
C VAL A 185 -11.68 -2.76 15.37
N GLN A 186 -11.50 -4.07 15.61
CA GLN A 186 -11.89 -4.72 16.85
C GLN A 186 -11.06 -4.24 18.05
N ALA A 187 -9.73 -4.16 17.90
CA ALA A 187 -8.85 -3.66 18.94
C ALA A 187 -9.08 -2.17 19.24
N GLN A 188 -9.29 -1.37 18.20
CA GLN A 188 -9.62 0.05 18.33
C GLN A 188 -10.99 0.26 18.96
N ALA A 189 -12.02 -0.50 18.57
CA ALA A 189 -13.34 -0.46 19.20
C ALA A 189 -13.27 -0.86 20.67
N ALA A 190 -12.51 -1.90 21.02
CA ALA A 190 -12.29 -2.31 22.41
C ALA A 190 -11.58 -1.22 23.23
N LYS A 191 -10.54 -0.57 22.67
CA LYS A 191 -9.88 0.58 23.31
C LYS A 191 -10.82 1.77 23.48
N TYR A 192 -11.64 2.07 22.48
CA TYR A 192 -12.63 3.15 22.52
C TYR A 192 -13.71 2.90 23.59
N LEU A 193 -14.25 1.67 23.66
CA LEU A 193 -15.21 1.29 24.69
C LEU A 193 -14.63 1.41 26.11
N LYS A 194 -13.36 1.06 26.31
CA LYS A 194 -12.67 1.24 27.60
C LYS A 194 -12.44 2.70 27.98
N LYS A 195 -12.28 3.60 26.99
CA LYS A 195 -12.08 5.04 27.22
C LYS A 195 -13.39 5.82 27.38
N LYS A 196 -14.55 5.22 27.10
CA LYS A 196 -15.84 5.88 27.31
C LYS A 196 -16.06 6.04 28.82
N PRO A 197 -16.08 7.27 29.38
CA PRO A 197 -16.45 7.45 30.77
C PRO A 197 -17.89 6.97 30.92
N VAL A 198 -18.11 6.02 31.82
CA VAL A 198 -19.45 5.73 32.32
C VAL A 198 -19.90 7.02 33.00
N ALA A 199 -20.77 7.77 32.33
CA ALA A 199 -21.46 8.89 32.95
C ALA A 199 -22.30 8.33 34.11
N ARG A 200 -21.67 8.22 35.30
CA ARG A 200 -22.35 8.07 36.57
C ARG A 200 -23.08 9.38 36.79
N ASN A 201 -24.32 9.45 36.33
CA ASN A 201 -25.19 10.58 36.60
C ASN A 201 -25.77 10.42 38.00
N THR A 202 -25.53 11.44 38.82
CA THR A 202 -26.00 11.62 40.17
C THR A 202 -27.54 11.68 40.20
N TYR A 203 -28.11 11.09 41.25
CA TYR A 203 -29.52 11.06 41.66
C TYR A 203 -30.45 12.17 41.13
N GLN A 204 -31.56 11.77 40.48
CA GLN A 204 -32.92 12.29 40.73
C GLN A 204 -33.97 11.19 40.46
N PRO A 205 -35.08 11.10 41.23
CA PRO A 205 -35.94 9.93 41.21
C PRO A 205 -37.27 10.09 40.41
N PHE A 206 -37.68 8.94 39.85
CA PHE A 206 -39.02 8.51 39.34
C PHE A 206 -39.44 8.85 37.89
N PRO A 207 -40.33 8.03 37.24
CA PRO A 207 -40.94 6.77 37.70
C PRO A 207 -40.57 5.53 36.87
N VAL A 208 -40.81 4.38 37.50
CA VAL A 208 -40.67 3.03 36.96
C VAL A 208 -41.48 2.89 35.66
N ILE A 209 -40.80 2.54 34.55
CA ILE A 209 -41.41 1.90 33.39
C ILE A 209 -40.62 0.62 33.12
N GLU A 210 -41.38 -0.45 32.97
CA GLU A 210 -40.98 -1.85 32.97
C GLU A 210 -39.78 -2.19 32.08
N ALA A 211 -39.03 -3.20 32.54
CA ALA A 211 -37.91 -3.78 31.83
C ALA A 211 -38.30 -4.22 30.41
N ASN A 212 -37.71 -3.59 29.38
CA ASN A 212 -37.67 -4.20 28.05
C ASN A 212 -36.38 -3.88 27.27
N LYS A 213 -35.50 -4.89 27.25
CA LYS A 213 -34.57 -5.31 26.18
C LYS A 213 -34.07 -4.25 25.18
N GLY A 214 -32.82 -3.83 25.34
CA GLY A 214 -31.82 -3.73 24.25
C GLY A 214 -32.14 -2.82 23.04
N TYR A 215 -32.32 -1.51 23.27
CA TYR A 215 -32.69 -0.55 22.22
C TYR A 215 -31.62 -0.31 21.12
N GLY A 216 -30.33 -0.55 21.34
CA GLY A 216 -29.29 -0.24 20.34
C GLY A 216 -29.33 -1.15 19.09
N SER A 217 -29.45 -2.47 19.31
CA SER A 217 -29.42 -3.46 18.22
C SER A 217 -30.69 -3.40 17.36
N VAL A 218 -31.85 -3.16 17.98
CA VAL A 218 -33.14 -3.07 17.30
C VAL A 218 -33.19 -1.83 16.42
N LEU A 219 -32.79 -0.66 16.94
CA LEU A 219 -32.76 0.58 16.16
C LEU A 219 -31.79 0.51 14.98
N PHE A 220 -30.64 -0.16 15.15
CA PHE A 220 -29.68 -0.39 14.07
C PHE A 220 -30.24 -1.30 12.97
N ARG A 221 -30.86 -2.43 13.35
CA ARG A 221 -31.51 -3.36 12.40
C ARG A 221 -32.65 -2.68 11.66
N GLU A 222 -33.46 -1.88 12.34
CA GLU A 222 -34.53 -1.09 11.72
C GLU A 222 -34.00 0.02 10.81
N GLY A 223 -32.83 0.58 11.10
CA GLY A 223 -32.12 1.49 10.19
C GLY A 223 -31.73 0.81 8.87
N ILE A 224 -31.18 -0.41 8.95
CA ILE A 224 -30.81 -1.21 7.77
C ILE A 224 -32.04 -1.55 6.93
N LYS A 225 -33.11 -2.04 7.55
CA LYS A 225 -34.37 -2.37 6.84
C LYS A 225 -34.94 -1.17 6.09
N ARG A 226 -35.01 0.00 6.75
CA ARG A 226 -35.51 1.25 6.13
C ARG A 226 -34.63 1.71 4.96
N ARG A 227 -33.32 1.46 5.00
CA ARG A 227 -32.41 1.78 3.88
C ARG A 227 -32.61 0.84 2.70
N HIS A 228 -32.79 -0.46 2.95
CA HIS A 228 -33.10 -1.43 1.89
C HIS A 228 -34.45 -1.15 1.22
N LEU A 229 -35.48 -0.81 2.01
CA LEU A 229 -36.80 -0.46 1.46
C LEU A 229 -36.74 0.75 0.52
N ARG A 230 -36.00 1.80 0.92
CA ARG A 230 -35.78 2.99 0.06
C ARG A 230 -35.05 2.64 -1.23
N LYS A 231 -34.00 1.80 -1.18
CA LYS A 231 -33.30 1.35 -2.39
C LYS A 231 -34.19 0.51 -3.31
N LEU A 232 -35.05 -0.35 -2.76
CA LEU A 232 -36.01 -1.15 -3.51
C LEU A 232 -37.05 -0.28 -4.22
N GLN A 233 -37.58 0.74 -3.54
CA GLN A 233 -38.51 1.70 -4.14
C GLN A 233 -37.86 2.47 -5.29
N VAL A 234 -36.63 2.93 -5.11
CA VAL A 234 -35.86 3.61 -6.17
C VAL A 234 -35.55 2.69 -7.34
N ALA A 235 -35.28 1.40 -7.10
CA ALA A 235 -35.07 0.43 -8.17
C ALA A 235 -36.37 0.16 -8.95
N ARG A 236 -37.50 0.06 -8.25
CA ARG A 236 -38.83 -0.14 -8.88
C ARG A 236 -39.30 1.08 -9.67
N SER A 237 -38.97 2.30 -9.23
CA SER A 237 -39.31 3.53 -9.97
C SER A 237 -38.38 3.83 -11.15
N ARG A 238 -37.32 3.02 -11.36
CA ARG A 238 -36.38 3.12 -12.49
C ARG A 238 -36.62 2.07 -13.58
N LEU A 239 -37.68 1.25 -13.47
CA LEU A 239 -38.10 0.35 -14.53
C LEU A 239 -38.98 1.11 -15.53
N PRO A 240 -38.68 1.07 -16.85
CA PRO A 240 -39.55 1.66 -17.86
C PRO A 240 -40.88 0.90 -17.96
N PRO A 241 -42.00 1.57 -18.31
CA PRO A 241 -43.27 0.89 -18.53
C PRO A 241 -43.22 0.19 -19.88
N SER A 242 -42.88 -1.10 -19.86
CA SER A 242 -43.15 -1.99 -20.97
C SER A 242 -43.42 -3.40 -20.43
N GLN A 243 -44.62 -3.87 -20.74
CA GLN A 243 -45.20 -5.20 -20.48
C GLN A 243 -45.91 -5.35 -19.13
N MET A 244 -47.05 -4.66 -19.01
CA MET A 244 -48.25 -5.26 -18.42
C MET A 244 -49.21 -5.57 -19.57
N ASP A 245 -49.24 -6.85 -19.98
CA ASP A 245 -50.46 -7.55 -20.38
C ASP A 245 -50.78 -8.53 -19.23
#